data_AF-A0A9E7AQT1-F1
#
_entry.id   AF-A0A9E7AQT1-F1
#
_cell.length_a   1.000
_cell.length_b   1.000
_cell.length_c   1.000
_cell.angle_alpha   90.00
_cell.angle_beta   90.00
_cell.angle_gamma   90.00
#
_symmetry.space_group_name_H-M   'P 1'
#
loop_
_entity.id
_entity.type
_entity.pdbx_description
1 polymer ?
#
loop_
_entity_poly.entity_id
_entity_poly.type
_entity_poly.pdbx_seq_one_letter_code
_entity_poly.pdbx_strand_id
1 'polypeptide(L)'
;MSGSYGASPRLLFVCTANICRSAYAEVRSRQMLGLDAGWAFFSAGVPGTVGREMDPPMVAQAVARGVALEDCLAMRSRQMREGILRRSRLVVTMANSHRVALLDDFPAYAERYWTLGQLADAATLLQRDDAWLSYDTDQLVQALHAVRGPAGGGRDVADPYRRGDAAMAAAADTIDAYLRTILPLLSRG
;
A
#
# COMPACT_ATOMS: atom_id res chain seq x y z
N MET A 1 20.86 -10.16 26.28
CA MET A 1 19.48 -10.00 25.78
C MET A 1 19.24 -8.53 25.52
N SER A 2 19.59 -8.06 24.33
CA SER A 2 19.37 -6.68 23.88
C SER A 2 18.27 -6.73 22.82
N GLY A 3 17.03 -6.46 23.23
CA GLY A 3 15.93 -6.28 22.29
C GLY A 3 16.24 -5.09 21.41
N SER A 4 16.61 -5.35 20.16
CA SER A 4 16.64 -4.32 19.13
C SER A 4 15.19 -3.87 18.93
N TYR A 5 14.84 -2.71 19.49
CA TYR A 5 13.68 -1.95 19.01
C TYR A 5 13.98 -1.45 17.59
N GLY A 6 13.96 -2.39 16.63
CA GLY A 6 14.02 -2.07 15.21
C GLY A 6 12.74 -1.33 14.85
N ALA A 7 12.87 -0.23 14.11
CA ALA A 7 11.69 0.49 13.62
C ALA A 7 10.78 -0.47 12.85
N SER A 8 9.45 -0.41 13.09
CA SER A 8 8.47 -1.28 12.44
C SER A 8 8.67 -1.29 10.92
N PRO A 9 8.65 -2.47 10.26
CA PRO A 9 8.74 -2.56 8.81
C PRO A 9 7.67 -1.70 8.13
N ARG A 10 8.03 -1.12 6.98
CA ARG A 10 7.15 -0.18 6.28
C ARG A 10 6.65 -0.73 4.96
N LEU A 11 5.35 -0.56 4.75
CA LEU A 11 4.71 -0.72 3.45
C LEU A 11 4.36 0.68 2.90
N LEU A 12 4.82 0.96 1.68
CA LEU A 12 4.62 2.23 0.99
C LEU A 12 3.65 2.06 -0.18
N PHE A 13 2.48 2.71 -0.13
CA PHE A 13 1.56 2.79 -1.25
C PHE A 13 1.93 3.91 -2.23
N VAL A 14 1.85 3.66 -3.53
CA VAL A 14 2.28 4.60 -4.57
C VAL A 14 1.20 4.76 -5.64
N CYS A 15 0.82 6.00 -5.94
CA CYS A 15 0.02 6.36 -7.11
C CYS A 15 0.62 7.58 -7.83
N THR A 16 -0.14 8.29 -8.67
CA THR A 16 0.39 9.45 -9.39
C THR A 16 0.61 10.67 -8.48
N ALA A 17 -0.46 11.22 -7.90
CA ALA A 17 -0.40 12.50 -7.17
C ALA A 17 -0.39 12.36 -5.64
N ASN A 18 -0.63 11.16 -5.11
CA ASN A 18 -0.78 10.87 -3.68
C ASN A 18 -1.91 11.65 -2.97
N ILE A 19 -3.07 11.72 -3.62
CA ILE A 19 -4.28 12.36 -3.05
C ILE A 19 -5.52 11.45 -3.06
N CYS A 20 -5.60 10.46 -3.97
CA CYS A 20 -6.74 9.54 -4.05
C CYS A 20 -6.33 8.13 -3.59
N ARG A 21 -5.99 7.24 -4.54
CA ARG A 21 -5.77 5.80 -4.32
C ARG A 21 -4.74 5.44 -3.23
N SER A 22 -3.51 5.98 -3.30
CA SER A 22 -2.47 5.64 -2.32
C SER A 22 -2.69 6.29 -0.95
N ALA A 23 -3.27 7.50 -0.92
CA ALA A 23 -3.65 8.17 0.33
C ALA A 23 -4.76 7.39 1.05
N TYR A 24 -5.78 6.95 0.30
CA TYR A 24 -6.84 6.07 0.79
C TYR A 24 -6.28 4.77 1.37
N ALA A 25 -5.39 4.09 0.62
CA ALA A 25 -4.79 2.84 1.09
C ALA A 25 -3.99 3.00 2.40
N GLU A 26 -3.27 4.12 2.57
CA GLU A 26 -2.54 4.43 3.82
C GLU A 26 -3.50 4.53 5.02
N VAL A 27 -4.51 5.41 4.95
CA VAL A 27 -5.43 5.63 6.09
C VAL A 27 -6.31 4.41 6.35
N ARG A 28 -6.74 3.72 5.29
CA ARG A 28 -7.57 2.52 5.39
C ARG A 28 -6.82 1.35 6.02
N SER A 29 -5.55 1.16 5.67
CA SER A 29 -4.73 0.09 6.25
C SER A 29 -4.48 0.30 7.74
N ARG A 30 -4.22 1.55 8.16
CA ARG A 30 -4.10 1.91 9.58
C ARG A 30 -5.40 1.66 10.34
N GLN A 31 -6.53 2.04 9.76
CA GLN A 31 -7.83 1.82 10.38
C GLN A 31 -8.14 0.31 10.50
N MET A 32 -7.83 -0.51 9.49
CA MET A 32 -8.17 -1.94 9.48
C MET A 32 -7.31 -2.77 10.44
N LEU A 33 -6.03 -2.42 10.64
CA LEU A 33 -5.12 -3.14 11.54
C LEU A 33 -4.99 -2.53 12.93
N GLY A 34 -5.35 -1.25 13.09
CA GLY A 34 -5.12 -0.52 14.34
C GLY A 34 -3.66 -0.04 14.50
N LEU A 35 -3.42 0.66 15.61
CA LEU A 35 -2.11 1.26 15.92
C LEU A 35 -1.07 0.24 16.39
N ASP A 36 -1.50 -0.93 16.85
CA ASP A 36 -0.63 -2.00 17.36
C ASP A 36 -0.13 -2.95 16.25
N ALA A 37 -0.33 -2.57 14.98
CA ALA A 37 0.13 -3.35 13.85
C ALA A 37 1.66 -3.48 13.85
N GLY A 38 2.16 -4.68 13.56
CA GLY A 38 3.60 -4.94 13.37
C GLY A 38 4.22 -4.17 12.19
N TRP A 39 3.39 -3.57 11.32
CA TRP A 39 3.82 -2.81 10.15
C TRP A 39 3.31 -1.38 10.17
N ALA A 40 4.13 -0.45 9.67
CA ALA A 40 3.76 0.94 9.47
C ALA A 40 3.41 1.22 8.00
N PHE A 41 2.25 1.85 7.78
CA PHE A 41 1.74 2.16 6.45
C PHE A 41 2.00 3.62 6.08
N PHE A 42 2.51 3.84 4.87
CA PHE A 42 2.78 5.16 4.32
C PHE A 42 2.37 5.21 2.85
N SER A 43 2.31 6.41 2.29
CA SER A 43 2.08 6.61 0.87
C SER A 43 2.86 7.80 0.31
N ALA A 44 3.11 7.71 -1.00
CA ALA A 44 3.74 8.73 -1.82
C ALA A 44 3.17 8.69 -3.24
N GLY A 45 3.60 9.63 -4.08
CA GLY A 45 3.22 9.69 -5.49
C GLY A 45 4.43 9.72 -6.41
N VAL A 46 4.30 9.19 -7.61
CA VAL A 46 5.30 9.23 -8.68
C VAL A 46 4.69 9.93 -9.92
N PRO A 47 5.12 11.18 -10.24
CA PRO A 47 6.09 11.98 -9.51
C PRO A 47 5.57 12.46 -8.14
N GLY A 48 4.25 12.54 -7.93
CA GLY A 48 3.62 13.01 -6.69
C GLY A 48 3.40 14.52 -6.64
N THR A 49 2.70 14.97 -5.60
CA THR A 49 2.57 16.39 -5.27
C THR A 49 2.90 16.58 -3.79
N VAL A 50 3.41 17.75 -3.39
CA VAL A 50 3.80 18.01 -2.00
C VAL A 50 2.67 18.73 -1.27
N GLY A 51 2.29 18.24 -0.09
CA GLY A 51 1.50 18.96 0.89
C GLY A 51 0.01 19.14 0.56
N ARG A 52 -0.50 18.53 -0.50
CA ARG A 52 -1.93 18.56 -0.81
C ARG A 52 -2.71 17.67 0.15
N GLU A 53 -3.93 18.09 0.44
CA GLU A 53 -4.89 17.28 1.16
C GLU A 53 -5.35 16.08 0.32
N MET A 54 -5.85 15.07 1.01
CA MET A 54 -6.55 13.96 0.37
C MET A 54 -7.76 14.50 -0.41
N ASP A 55 -8.02 13.93 -1.58
CA ASP A 55 -9.09 14.37 -2.47
C ASP A 55 -10.46 14.21 -1.76
N PRO A 56 -11.29 15.27 -1.67
CA PRO A 56 -12.50 15.23 -0.83
C PRO A 56 -13.49 14.08 -1.15
N PRO A 57 -13.76 13.73 -2.41
CA PRO A 57 -14.56 12.53 -2.73
C PRO A 57 -13.93 11.24 -2.18
N MET A 58 -12.61 11.12 -2.18
CA MET A 58 -11.90 9.97 -1.60
C MET A 58 -11.97 9.97 -0.07
N VAL A 59 -11.94 11.16 0.57
CA VAL A 59 -12.18 11.32 2.01
C VAL A 59 -13.58 10.80 2.37
N ALA A 60 -14.60 11.15 1.59
CA ALA A 60 -15.96 10.65 1.80
C ALA A 60 -16.02 9.12 1.74
N GLN A 61 -15.31 8.49 0.79
CA GLN A 61 -15.23 7.02 0.71
C GLN A 61 -14.51 6.39 1.91
N ALA A 62 -13.46 7.04 2.45
CA ALA A 62 -12.73 6.57 3.62
C ALA A 62 -13.59 6.66 4.89
N VAL A 63 -14.24 7.80 5.13
CA VAL A 63 -15.13 8.01 6.28
C VAL A 63 -16.32 7.05 6.24
N ALA A 64 -16.94 6.85 5.07
CA ALA A 64 -18.03 5.89 4.90
C ALA A 64 -17.62 4.44 5.22
N ARG A 65 -16.31 4.13 5.25
CA ARG A 65 -15.74 2.82 5.56
C ARG A 65 -15.12 2.74 6.96
N GLY A 66 -15.35 3.74 7.80
CA GLY A 66 -14.97 3.75 9.21
C GLY A 66 -13.59 4.36 9.51
N VAL A 67 -12.97 5.04 8.55
CA VAL A 67 -11.78 5.86 8.84
C VAL A 67 -12.21 7.16 9.53
N ALA A 68 -11.51 7.54 10.61
CA ALA A 68 -11.76 8.80 11.28
C ALA A 68 -11.54 9.98 10.32
N LEU A 69 -12.40 11.00 10.38
CA LEU A 69 -12.28 12.17 9.50
C LEU A 69 -10.94 12.87 9.74
N GLU A 70 -10.51 12.94 11.00
CA GLU A 70 -9.26 13.56 11.43
C GLU A 70 -8.04 12.90 10.79
N ASP A 71 -8.04 11.57 10.65
CA ASP A 71 -6.97 10.83 9.99
C ASP A 71 -6.92 11.14 8.48
N CYS A 72 -8.09 11.28 7.86
CA CYS A 72 -8.19 11.67 6.45
C CYS A 72 -7.69 13.11 6.24
N LEU A 73 -8.08 14.03 7.14
CA LEU A 73 -7.68 15.43 7.11
C LEU A 73 -6.23 15.66 7.52
N ALA A 74 -5.60 14.72 8.24
CA ALA A 74 -4.17 14.75 8.55
C ALA A 74 -3.30 14.24 7.39
N MET A 75 -3.88 13.49 6.46
CA MET A 75 -3.15 12.95 5.32
C MET A 75 -2.66 14.07 4.39
N ARG A 76 -1.36 14.06 4.08
CA ARG A 76 -0.71 15.04 3.20
C ARG A 76 0.08 14.33 2.11
N SER A 77 -0.13 14.78 0.88
CA SER A 77 0.51 14.21 -0.29
C SER A 77 2.03 14.38 -0.22
N ARG A 78 2.77 13.38 -0.69
CA ARG A 78 4.23 13.34 -0.70
C ARG A 78 4.72 13.02 -2.10
N GLN A 79 5.77 13.73 -2.51
CA GLN A 79 6.54 13.39 -3.71
C GLN A 79 7.44 12.19 -3.43
N MET A 80 7.55 11.26 -4.38
CA MET A 80 8.51 10.15 -4.24
C MET A 80 9.93 10.70 -4.12
N ARG A 81 10.68 10.13 -3.18
CA ARG A 81 12.09 10.43 -2.93
C ARG A 81 12.77 9.14 -2.51
N GLU A 82 14.03 8.97 -2.88
CA GLU A 82 14.82 7.78 -2.52
C GLU A 82 14.85 7.51 -1.00
N GLY A 83 14.91 8.55 -0.17
CA GLY A 83 14.85 8.39 1.29
C GLY A 83 13.57 7.74 1.82
N ILE A 84 12.47 7.78 1.07
CA ILE A 84 11.23 7.06 1.39
C ILE A 84 11.40 5.57 1.03
N LEU A 85 11.94 5.28 -0.16
CA LEU A 85 12.19 3.91 -0.64
C LEU A 85 13.15 3.14 0.26
N ARG A 86 14.25 3.78 0.69
CA ARG A 86 15.26 3.16 1.56
C ARG A 86 14.66 2.57 2.85
N ARG A 87 13.61 3.20 3.40
CA ARG A 87 12.94 2.79 4.64
C ARG A 87 11.79 1.81 4.41
N SER A 88 11.45 1.52 3.17
CA SER A 88 10.29 0.70 2.80
C SER A 88 10.74 -0.71 2.46
N ARG A 89 10.12 -1.71 3.08
CA ARG A 89 10.34 -3.14 2.76
C ARG A 89 9.47 -3.59 1.59
N LEU A 90 8.24 -3.10 1.54
CA LEU A 90 7.31 -3.33 0.43
C LEU A 90 6.89 -1.98 -0.16
N VAL A 91 6.98 -1.85 -1.48
CA VAL A 91 6.54 -0.66 -2.22
C VAL A 91 5.47 -1.09 -3.21
N VAL A 92 4.24 -0.66 -2.96
CA VAL A 92 3.02 -1.18 -3.56
C VAL A 92 2.36 -0.10 -4.41
N THR A 93 2.34 -0.33 -5.72
CA THR A 93 1.82 0.59 -6.73
C THR A 93 0.36 0.31 -7.05
N MET A 94 -0.40 1.36 -7.34
CA MET A 94 -1.83 1.23 -7.69
C MET A 94 -2.04 0.77 -9.13
N ALA A 95 -1.10 1.03 -10.03
CA ALA A 95 -1.13 0.59 -11.41
C ALA A 95 0.28 0.21 -11.90
N ASN A 96 0.38 -0.64 -12.92
CA ASN A 96 1.67 -1.03 -13.49
C ASN A 96 2.45 0.16 -14.06
N SER A 97 1.77 1.21 -14.56
CA SER A 97 2.44 2.43 -15.02
C SER A 97 3.21 3.15 -13.90
N HIS A 98 2.74 3.10 -12.65
CA HIS A 98 3.49 3.64 -11.51
C HIS A 98 4.72 2.79 -11.21
N ARG A 99 4.61 1.46 -11.35
CA ARG A 99 5.76 0.55 -11.21
C ARG A 99 6.82 0.81 -12.27
N VAL A 100 6.42 1.01 -13.53
CA VAL A 100 7.34 1.38 -14.62
C VAL A 100 8.05 2.68 -14.29
N ALA A 101 7.33 3.73 -13.88
CA ALA A 101 7.94 5.00 -13.49
C ALA A 101 8.96 4.84 -12.34
N LEU A 102 8.69 3.98 -11.35
CA LEU A 102 9.66 3.70 -10.28
C LEU A 102 10.88 2.91 -10.75
N LEU A 103 10.72 2.03 -11.74
CA LEU A 103 11.85 1.30 -12.33
C LEU A 103 12.76 2.23 -13.12
N ASP A 104 12.17 3.22 -13.80
CA ASP A 104 12.92 4.22 -14.57
C ASP A 104 13.69 5.17 -13.65
N ASP A 105 13.04 5.71 -12.62
CA ASP A 105 13.63 6.72 -11.73
C ASP A 105 14.51 6.11 -10.61
N PHE A 106 14.18 4.91 -10.14
CA PHE A 106 14.79 4.29 -8.95
C PHE A 106 15.02 2.77 -9.13
N PRO A 107 15.80 2.33 -10.14
CA PRO A 107 15.96 0.90 -10.47
C PRO A 107 16.58 0.06 -9.34
N ALA A 108 17.38 0.67 -8.46
CA ALA A 108 18.05 -0.02 -7.35
C ALA A 108 17.10 -0.69 -6.33
N TYR A 109 15.81 -0.32 -6.32
CA TYR A 109 14.80 -0.89 -5.42
C TYR A 109 13.79 -1.81 -6.14
N ALA A 110 14.08 -2.22 -7.38
CA ALA A 110 13.17 -3.00 -8.23
C ALA A 110 12.59 -4.24 -7.56
N GLU A 111 13.39 -4.92 -6.73
CA GLU A 111 12.97 -6.10 -5.99
C GLU A 111 11.80 -5.82 -5.04
N ARG A 112 11.64 -4.60 -4.55
CA ARG A 112 10.61 -4.21 -3.57
C ARG A 112 9.31 -3.76 -4.21
N TYR A 113 9.26 -3.64 -5.54
CA TYR A 113 8.11 -3.11 -6.26
C TYR A 113 7.07 -4.20 -6.53
N TRP A 114 5.84 -3.89 -6.14
CA TRP A 114 4.65 -4.70 -6.34
C TRP A 114 3.56 -3.83 -6.95
N THR A 115 2.65 -4.40 -7.74
CA THR A 115 1.31 -3.82 -7.87
C THR A 115 0.43 -4.33 -6.73
N LEU A 116 -0.59 -3.56 -6.32
CA LEU A 116 -1.46 -3.93 -5.21
C LEU A 116 -2.12 -5.31 -5.42
N GLY A 117 -2.67 -5.55 -6.61
CA GLY A 117 -3.26 -6.85 -6.94
C GLY A 117 -2.23 -7.99 -7.01
N GLN A 118 -0.99 -7.73 -7.48
CA GLN A 118 0.07 -8.75 -7.48
C GLN A 118 0.44 -9.18 -6.05
N LEU A 119 0.50 -8.23 -5.11
CA LEU A 119 0.75 -8.54 -3.70
C LEU A 119 -0.43 -9.29 -3.08
N ALA A 120 -1.67 -8.96 -3.43
CA ALA A 120 -2.85 -9.67 -2.96
C ALA A 120 -2.91 -11.12 -3.49
N ASP A 121 -2.54 -11.35 -4.75
CA ASP A 121 -2.44 -12.70 -5.32
C ASP A 121 -1.37 -13.52 -4.58
N ALA A 122 -0.18 -12.95 -4.36
CA ALA A 122 0.88 -13.59 -3.58
C ALA A 122 0.44 -13.90 -2.13
N ALA A 123 -0.26 -12.96 -1.50
CA ALA A 123 -0.80 -13.15 -0.16
C ALA A 123 -1.84 -14.28 -0.10
N THR A 124 -2.68 -14.40 -1.12
CA THR A 124 -3.66 -15.50 -1.24
C THR A 124 -2.97 -16.85 -1.34
N LEU A 125 -1.90 -16.95 -2.14
CA LEU A 125 -1.15 -18.18 -2.29
C LEU A 125 -0.46 -18.59 -0.99
N LEU A 126 0.15 -17.61 -0.31
CA LEU A 126 0.88 -17.86 0.94
C LEU A 126 -0.06 -18.33 2.06
N GLN A 127 -1.28 -17.81 2.13
CA GLN A 127 -2.29 -18.17 3.14
C GLN A 127 -2.95 -19.54 2.92
N ARG A 128 -2.53 -20.33 1.92
CA ARG A 128 -3.03 -21.70 1.71
C ARG A 128 -2.45 -22.71 2.70
N ASP A 129 -1.35 -22.36 3.35
CA ASP A 129 -0.66 -23.15 4.35
C ASP A 129 -0.38 -22.25 5.56
N ASP A 130 -0.63 -22.72 6.77
CA ASP A 130 -0.47 -21.93 8.00
C ASP A 130 0.99 -21.68 8.41
N ALA A 131 1.98 -22.20 7.68
CA ALA A 131 3.41 -21.98 7.94
C ALA A 131 3.78 -20.50 8.11
N TRP A 132 3.12 -19.59 7.36
CA TRP A 132 3.37 -18.15 7.43
C TRP A 132 3.08 -17.53 8.80
N LEU A 133 2.25 -18.16 9.63
CA LEU A 133 1.93 -17.68 10.98
C LEU A 133 3.16 -17.62 11.90
N SER A 134 4.22 -18.34 11.55
CA SER A 134 5.49 -18.39 12.28
C SER A 134 6.58 -17.48 11.71
N TYR A 135 6.34 -16.84 10.56
CA TYR A 135 7.36 -16.07 9.87
C TYR A 135 7.64 -14.74 10.56
N ASP A 136 8.93 -14.42 10.70
CA ASP A 136 9.34 -13.04 10.93
C ASP A 136 9.14 -12.19 9.66
N THR A 137 9.43 -10.90 9.78
CA THR A 137 9.29 -9.93 8.68
C THR A 137 10.10 -10.32 7.44
N ASP A 138 11.34 -10.78 7.60
CA ASP A 138 12.22 -11.06 6.46
C ASP A 138 11.82 -12.38 5.80
N GLN A 139 11.46 -13.40 6.58
CA GLN A 139 10.89 -14.67 6.09
C GLN A 139 9.59 -14.44 5.32
N LEU A 140 8.70 -13.58 5.83
CA LEU A 140 7.45 -13.23 5.15
C LEU A 140 7.72 -12.55 3.79
N VAL A 141 8.61 -11.57 3.75
CA VAL A 141 8.97 -10.88 2.51
C VAL A 141 9.61 -11.84 1.50
N GLN A 142 10.50 -12.73 1.93
CA GLN A 142 11.10 -13.75 1.09
C GLN A 142 10.04 -14.72 0.53
N ALA A 143 9.12 -15.20 1.37
CA ALA A 143 8.05 -16.08 0.96
C ALA A 143 7.11 -15.42 -0.07
N LEU A 144 6.76 -14.15 0.14
CA LEU A 144 6.01 -13.36 -0.85
C LEU A 144 6.76 -13.31 -2.19
N HIS A 145 8.07 -13.01 -2.18
CA HIS A 145 8.89 -12.98 -3.40
C HIS A 145 8.92 -14.33 -4.13
N ALA A 146 8.99 -15.44 -3.40
CA ALA A 146 9.03 -16.78 -3.98
C ALA A 146 7.76 -17.13 -4.77
N VAL A 147 6.61 -16.59 -4.38
CA VAL A 147 5.31 -16.81 -5.06
C VAL A 147 4.87 -15.64 -5.93
N ARG A 148 5.77 -14.68 -6.18
CA ARG A 148 5.47 -13.47 -6.96
C ARG A 148 5.07 -13.82 -8.40
N GLY A 149 3.81 -13.58 -8.74
CA GLY A 149 3.32 -13.62 -10.13
C GLY A 149 3.78 -12.43 -10.97
N PRO A 150 3.39 -12.36 -12.26
CA PRO A 150 3.72 -11.22 -13.13
C PRO A 150 3.04 -9.92 -12.64
N ALA A 151 3.70 -8.78 -12.86
CA ALA A 151 3.09 -7.47 -12.65
C ALA A 151 2.06 -7.16 -13.77
N GLY A 152 0.94 -6.53 -13.42
CA GLY A 152 -0.14 -6.19 -14.37
C GLY A 152 -1.19 -7.30 -14.53
N GLY A 153 -1.90 -7.32 -15.66
CA GLY A 153 -2.93 -8.32 -15.97
C GLY A 153 -4.34 -7.98 -15.47
N GLY A 154 -4.76 -6.71 -15.62
CA GLY A 154 -6.12 -6.27 -15.30
C GLY A 154 -6.43 -6.10 -13.80
N ARG A 155 -5.40 -6.18 -12.94
CA ARG A 155 -5.50 -6.04 -11.47
C ARG A 155 -5.11 -4.65 -10.96
N ASP A 156 -5.01 -3.68 -11.87
CA ASP A 156 -4.70 -2.31 -11.51
C ASP A 156 -5.93 -1.64 -10.88
N VAL A 157 -5.69 -0.77 -9.90
CA VAL A 157 -6.74 0.09 -9.36
C VAL A 157 -6.97 1.24 -10.32
N ALA A 158 -8.11 1.21 -11.00
CA ALA A 158 -8.55 2.25 -11.94
C ALA A 158 -8.46 3.64 -11.31
N ASP A 159 -8.03 4.64 -12.08
CA ASP A 159 -7.87 6.00 -11.57
C ASP A 159 -9.22 6.71 -11.41
N PRO A 160 -9.67 7.04 -10.19
CA PRO A 160 -10.99 7.63 -10.00
C PRO A 160 -10.99 9.16 -10.17
N TYR A 161 -9.82 9.79 -10.27
CA TYR A 161 -9.69 11.25 -10.22
C TYR A 161 -10.50 11.93 -11.33
N ARG A 162 -11.42 12.82 -10.94
CA ARG A 162 -12.35 13.53 -11.84
C ARG A 162 -13.25 12.61 -12.68
N ARG A 163 -13.57 11.41 -12.19
CA ARG A 163 -14.46 10.44 -12.87
C ARG A 163 -15.79 10.18 -12.16
N GLY A 164 -16.12 11.00 -11.15
CA GLY A 164 -17.37 10.92 -10.40
C GLY A 164 -17.37 9.88 -9.27
N ASP A 165 -18.44 9.90 -8.48
CA ASP A 165 -18.53 9.14 -7.23
C ASP A 165 -18.52 7.63 -7.42
N ALA A 166 -19.11 7.13 -8.52
CA ALA A 166 -19.08 5.70 -8.85
C ALA A 166 -17.65 5.20 -9.06
N ALA A 167 -16.79 6.00 -9.71
CA ALA A 167 -15.38 5.64 -9.89
C ALA A 167 -14.60 5.68 -8.56
N MET A 168 -14.91 6.64 -7.68
CA MET A 168 -14.32 6.71 -6.34
C MET A 168 -14.69 5.49 -5.50
N ALA A 169 -15.97 5.11 -5.50
CA ALA A 169 -16.46 3.91 -4.82
C ALA A 169 -15.81 2.65 -5.37
N ALA A 170 -15.76 2.48 -6.70
CA ALA A 170 -15.13 1.31 -7.33
C ALA A 170 -13.64 1.19 -7.00
N ALA A 171 -12.90 2.31 -6.97
CA ALA A 171 -11.50 2.32 -6.56
C ALA A 171 -11.34 1.93 -5.08
N ALA A 172 -12.18 2.47 -4.19
CA ALA A 172 -12.20 2.11 -2.77
C ALA A 172 -12.50 0.63 -2.56
N ASP A 173 -13.51 0.09 -3.23
CA ASP A 173 -13.92 -1.32 -3.13
C ASP A 173 -12.82 -2.27 -3.59
N THR A 174 -12.14 -1.92 -4.69
CA THR A 174 -11.00 -2.68 -5.20
C THR A 174 -9.84 -2.67 -4.20
N ILE A 175 -9.49 -1.50 -3.65
CA ILE A 175 -8.43 -1.40 -2.64
C ILE A 175 -8.79 -2.20 -1.40
N ASP A 176 -10.02 -2.06 -0.88
CA ASP A 176 -10.50 -2.79 0.29
C ASP A 176 -10.46 -4.31 0.09
N ALA A 177 -10.82 -4.79 -1.10
CA ALA A 177 -10.73 -6.21 -1.43
C ALA A 177 -9.29 -6.73 -1.35
N TYR A 178 -8.32 -6.00 -1.90
CA TYR A 178 -6.91 -6.38 -1.81
C TYR A 178 -6.36 -6.24 -0.39
N LEU A 179 -6.73 -5.18 0.35
CA LEU A 179 -6.29 -5.00 1.73
C LEU A 179 -6.79 -6.10 2.65
N ARG A 180 -8.02 -6.60 2.49
CA ARG A 180 -8.55 -7.74 3.27
C ARG A 180 -7.69 -9.00 3.12
N THR A 181 -7.06 -9.19 1.97
CA THR A 181 -6.16 -10.32 1.74
C THR A 181 -4.75 -10.07 2.24
N ILE A 182 -4.24 -8.83 2.11
CA ILE A 182 -2.84 -8.49 2.42
C ILE A 182 -2.63 -8.29 3.92
N LEU A 183 -3.51 -7.53 4.58
CA LEU A 183 -3.30 -7.05 5.94
C LEU A 183 -3.20 -8.15 7.01
N PRO A 184 -3.90 -9.31 6.92
CA PRO A 184 -3.71 -10.41 7.87
C PRO A 184 -2.24 -10.85 8.00
N LEU A 185 -1.50 -10.88 6.89
CA LEU A 185 -0.07 -11.22 6.88
C LEU A 185 0.80 -10.18 7.61
N LEU A 186 0.34 -8.93 7.69
CA LEU A 186 1.08 -7.80 8.25
C LEU A 186 0.63 -7.45 9.68
N SER A 187 -0.34 -8.19 10.22
CA SER A 187 -0.92 -7.96 11.55
C SER A 187 0.01 -8.40 12.69
N ARG A 188 1.00 -9.24 12.40
CA ARG A 188 1.95 -9.80 13.37
C ARG A 188 3.36 -9.44 12.89
N GLY A 189 4.01 -8.52 13.59
CA GLY A 189 5.41 -8.13 13.37
C GLY A 189 6.17 -8.10 14.68
#